data_AF-I4FN08-F1
#
_entry.id   AF-I4FN08-F1
#
_cell.length_a   1.000
_cell.length_b   1.000
_cell.length_c   1.000
_cell.angle_alpha   90.00
_cell.angle_beta   90.00
_cell.angle_gamma   90.00
#
_symmetry.space_group_name_H-M   'P 1'
#
loop_
_entity.id
_entity.type
_entity.pdbx_description
1 polymer ?
#
loop_
_entity_poly.entity_id
_entity_poly.type
_entity_poly.pdbx_seq_one_letter_code
_entity_poly.pdbx_strand_id
1 'polypeptide(L)' 'MFYSLGNEGYEAVSKSQLLPSLDVGLLMRCIGIENHAQALREFRAGIKIIEST' A
#
# COMPACT_ATOMS: atom_id res chain seq x y z
N MET A 1 -2.92 6.84 -7.15
CA MET A 1 -3.82 6.79 -5.98
C MET A 1 -4.71 5.57 -6.06
N PHE A 2 -5.12 5.03 -4.91
CA PHE A 2 -6.20 4.04 -4.84
C PHE A 2 -7.53 4.74 -4.56
N TYR A 3 -8.60 4.15 -5.07
CA TYR A 3 -9.97 4.60 -4.86
C TYR A 3 -10.84 3.41 -4.45
N SER A 4 -11.80 3.66 -3.56
CA SER A 4 -12.85 2.70 -3.21
C SER A 4 -14.20 3.21 -3.66
N LEU A 5 -15.05 2.31 -4.14
CA LEU A 5 -16.42 2.65 -4.50
C LEU A 5 -17.29 2.72 -3.24
N GLY A 6 -17.76 3.92 -2.92
CA GLY A 6 -18.73 4.20 -1.86
C GLY A 6 -20.11 4.52 -2.43
N ASN A 7 -21.02 4.97 -1.55
CA ASN A 7 -22.39 5.32 -1.94
C ASN A 7 -22.47 6.56 -2.87
N GLU A 8 -21.53 7.49 -2.72
CA GLU A 8 -21.52 8.74 -3.49
C GLU A 8 -20.54 8.69 -4.68
N GLY A 9 -19.94 7.52 -4.95
CA GLY A 9 -18.99 7.30 -6.04
C GLY A 9 -17.61 6.85 -5.56
N TYR A 10 -16.59 7.10 -6.37
CA TYR A 10 -15.21 6.73 -6.03
C TYR A 10 -14.59 7.76 -5.08
N GLU A 11 -14.13 7.28 -3.93
CA GLU A 11 -13.44 8.09 -2.92
C GLU A 11 -11.96 7.72 -2.85
N ALA A 12 -11.10 8.73 -2.68
CA ALA A 12 -9.67 8.50 -2.52
C ALA A 12 -9.40 7.84 -1.16
N VAL A 13 -8.67 6.73 -1.17
CA VAL A 13 -8.33 6.00 0.06
C VAL A 13 -6.88 6.24 0.44
N SER A 14 -6.68 6.78 1.65
CA SER A 14 -5.36 6.99 2.26
C SER A 14 -4.88 5.77 3.07
N LYS A 15 -5.78 4.84 3.40
CA LYS A 15 -5.49 3.64 4.20
C LYS A 15 -6.35 2.46 3.76
N SER A 16 -5.82 1.25 3.89
CA SER A 16 -6.60 0.03 3.64
C SER A 16 -7.60 -0.21 4.77
N GLN A 17 -8.85 -0.51 4.43
CA GLN A 17 -9.88 -0.88 5.41
C GLN A 17 -9.66 -2.28 5.97
N LEU A 18 -9.09 -3.19 5.16
CA LEU A 18 -8.83 -4.58 5.56
C LEU A 18 -7.51 -4.71 6.34
N LEU A 19 -6.52 -3.88 5.99
CA LEU A 19 -5.19 -3.89 6.60
C LEU A 19 -4.85 -2.46 7.05
N PRO A 20 -5.34 -2.01 8.22
CA PRO A 20 -5.20 -0.61 8.65
C PRO A 20 -3.75 -0.12 8.78
N SER A 21 -2.82 -1.05 9.05
CA SER A 21 -1.38 -0.78 9.15
C SER A 21 -0.64 -0.81 7.81
N LEU A 22 -1.35 -1.11 6.71
CA LEU A 22 -0.77 -1.14 5.39
C LEU A 22 -0.52 0.28 4.89
N ASP A 23 0.76 0.61 4.73
CA ASP A 23 1.17 1.83 4.03
C ASP A 23 0.80 1.71 2.54
N VAL A 24 -0.20 2.50 2.16
CA VAL A 24 -0.75 2.54 0.80
C VAL A 24 0.26 3.13 -0.19
N GLY A 25 1.11 4.06 0.24
CA GLY A 25 2.19 4.62 -0.57
C GLY A 25 3.27 3.59 -0.88
N LEU A 26 3.66 2.79 0.12
CA LEU A 26 4.57 1.67 -0.06
C LEU A 26 3.98 0.64 -1.05
N LEU A 27 2.70 0.31 -0.91
CA LEU A 27 2.01 -0.58 -1.85
C LEU A 27 2.04 -0.03 -3.28
N MET A 28 1.67 1.26 -3.48
CA MET A 28 1.67 1.89 -4.80
C MET A 28 3.04 1.84 -5.48
N ARG A 29 4.11 2.02 -4.71
CA ARG A 29 5.47 1.89 -5.23
C ARG A 29 5.77 0.46 -5.64
N CYS A 30 5.45 -0.53 -4.79
CA CYS A 30 5.79 -1.93 -5.05
C CYS A 30 5.04 -2.53 -6.24
N ILE A 31 3.78 -2.15 -6.47
CA ILE A 31 3.02 -2.65 -7.64
C ILE A 31 3.56 -2.15 -8.98
N GLY A 32 4.32 -1.05 -8.98
CA GLY A 32 4.97 -0.51 -10.18
C GLY A 32 6.32 -1.15 -10.50
N ILE A 33 6.84 -2.04 -9.65
CA ILE A 33 8.11 -2.71 -9.86
C ILE A 33 7.88 -3.96 -10.72
N GLU A 34 8.44 -3.97 -11.93
CA GLU A 34 8.32 -5.11 -12.87
C GLU A 34 8.88 -6.41 -12.29
N ASN A 35 9.99 -6.32 -11.54
CA ASN A 35 10.60 -7.48 -10.90
C ASN A 35 9.86 -7.85 -9.61
N HIS A 36 9.10 -8.95 -9.68
CA HIS A 36 8.31 -9.44 -8.55
C HIS A 36 9.12 -9.68 -7.27
N ALA A 37 10.34 -10.23 -7.38
CA ALA A 37 11.18 -10.50 -6.22
C ALA A 37 11.70 -9.20 -5.57
N GLN A 38 12.00 -8.18 -6.38
CA GLN A 38 12.34 -6.85 -5.87
C GLN A 38 11.14 -6.19 -5.19
N ALA A 39 9.95 -6.24 -5.82
CA ALA A 39 8.73 -5.71 -5.25
C ALA A 39 8.45 -6.28 -3.85
N LEU A 40 8.56 -7.61 -3.70
CA LEU A 40 8.39 -8.29 -2.41
C LEU A 40 9.46 -7.90 -1.38
N ARG A 41 10.71 -7.71 -1.78
CA ARG A 41 11.78 -7.28 -0.86
C ARG A 41 11.54 -5.86 -0.34
N GLU A 42 11.23 -4.91 -1.24
CA GLU A 42 10.97 -3.51 -0.85
C GLU A 42 9.71 -3.40 0.02
N PHE A 43 8.65 -4.14 -0.33
CA PHE A 43 7.43 -4.19 0.47
C PHE A 43 7.69 -4.67 1.91
N ARG A 44 8.42 -5.78 2.07
CA ARG A 44 8.76 -6.33 3.39
C ARG A 44 9.71 -5.41 4.18
N ALA A 45 10.63 -4.72 3.50
CA ALA A 45 11.54 -3.78 4.15
C ALA A 45 10.80 -2.56 4.68
N GLY A 46 9.85 -2.01 3.92
CA GLY A 46 9.05 -0.86 4.34
C GLY A 46 8.15 -1.15 5.55
N ILE A 47 7.62 -2.38 5.68
CA ILE A 47 6.86 -2.81 6.87
C ILE A 47 7.72 -2.73 8.15
N LYS A 48 8.98 -3.19 8.10
CA LYS A 48 9.87 -3.21 9.27
C LYS A 48 10.25 -1.83 9.79
N ILE A 49 10.30 -0.83 8.91
CA ILE A 49 10.60 0.57 9.29
C ILE A 49 9.43 1.16 10.08
N ILE A 50 8.19 0.80 9.74
CA ILE A 50 6.98 1.29 10.41
C ILE A 50 6.82 0.68 11.81
N GLU A 51 7.20 -0.59 12.01
CA GLU A 51 7.11 -1.25 13.34
C GLU A 51 8.18 -0.80 14.34
N SER A 52 9.22 -0.08 13.88
CA SER A 52 10.35 0.35 14.71
C SER A 52 10.24 1.81 15.19
N THR A 53 9.14 2.50 14.86
CA THR A 53 8.82 3.89 15.21
C THR A 53 7.58 3.92 16.09
#